data_AF-A0A2R4JGC3-F1
#
_entry.id   AF-A0A2R4JGC3-F1
#
_cell.length_a   1.000
_cell.length_b   1.000
_cell.length_c   1.000
_cell.angle_alpha   90.00
_cell.angle_beta   90.00
_cell.angle_gamma   90.00
#
_symmetry.space_group_name_H-M   'P 1'
#
loop_
_entity.id
_entity.type
_entity.pdbx_description
1 polymer ?
#
loop_
_entity_poly.entity_id
_entity_poly.type
_entity_poly.pdbx_seq_one_letter_code
_entity_poly.pdbx_strand_id
1 'polypeptide(L)'
;MATGNPEGKKQPPEEQRLGPVLRRRDQVQASTTDQRLLDERAPSDWVHTDPWRVLRIQSEFIEGFGTLAELPAAISVFGSARTPVGSPEYEVGVRLGGALVDAGWAVITGGGPGAMEAANKGASEAGGISVGLGIELPFEQGLNPYVDIGLNFRYFFVRKMMFVKYAQGFVVLPGGLGTLDELFEALTLVQTQKVTRFPIVLFGTEYWGGLIDWLTNTLIAQGKAAEKDLLLFHVTDDVEEAVALVSKEAGR
;
A
#
# COMPACT_ATOMS: atom_id res chain seq x y z
N MET A 1 61.47 3.39 -34.85
CA MET A 1 60.77 3.91 -36.03
C MET A 1 59.98 2.75 -36.62
N ALA A 2 58.67 2.75 -36.84
CA ALA A 2 57.60 3.72 -36.73
C ALA A 2 56.31 2.90 -36.46
N THR A 3 55.63 3.17 -35.34
CA THR A 3 54.25 3.70 -35.25
C THR A 3 53.16 2.85 -35.94
N GLY A 4 52.30 2.29 -35.09
CA GLY A 4 51.13 1.50 -35.43
C GLY A 4 50.05 2.23 -36.22
N ASN A 5 49.22 1.41 -36.86
CA ASN A 5 48.05 1.78 -37.65
C ASN A 5 46.93 2.28 -36.73
N PRO A 6 46.43 3.52 -36.88
CA PRO A 6 45.27 3.99 -36.12
C PRO A 6 43.98 3.44 -36.74
N GLU A 7 43.04 3.08 -35.88
CA GLU A 7 41.72 2.55 -36.18
C GLU A 7 41.03 3.27 -37.35
N GLY A 8 40.55 2.48 -38.33
CA GLY A 8 39.84 2.99 -39.50
C GLY A 8 38.53 3.68 -39.11
N LYS A 9 38.51 5.01 -39.18
CA LYS A 9 37.28 5.81 -39.07
C LYS A 9 36.33 5.44 -40.22
N LYS A 10 35.30 4.64 -39.94
CA LYS A 10 34.19 4.40 -40.88
C LYS A 10 33.55 5.75 -41.24
N GLN A 11 33.36 5.98 -42.53
CA GLN A 11 32.72 7.19 -43.05
C GLN A 11 31.26 7.26 -42.52
N PRO A 12 30.79 8.43 -42.03
CA PRO A 12 29.45 8.53 -41.49
C PRO A 12 28.40 8.22 -42.59
N PRO A 13 27.31 7.53 -42.25
CA PRO A 13 26.29 7.13 -43.22
C PRO A 13 25.63 8.37 -43.84
N GLU A 14 25.28 8.32 -45.13
CA GLU A 14 24.59 9.44 -45.82
C GLU A 14 23.14 9.65 -45.34
N GLU A 15 22.54 8.59 -44.76
CA GLU A 15 21.17 8.55 -44.26
C GLU A 15 21.11 7.70 -42.97
N GLN A 16 20.40 8.19 -41.95
CA GLN A 16 20.07 7.45 -40.71
C GLN A 16 18.56 7.34 -40.54
N ARG A 17 18.07 6.12 -40.29
CA ARG A 17 16.67 5.84 -39.91
C ARG A 17 16.64 5.27 -38.49
N LEU A 18 16.16 6.08 -37.54
CA LEU A 18 16.12 5.75 -36.10
C LEU A 18 14.65 5.69 -35.67
N GLY A 19 14.04 4.51 -35.80
CA GLY A 19 12.60 4.34 -35.58
C GLY A 19 11.79 5.24 -36.51
N PRO A 20 10.94 6.15 -35.97
CA PRO A 20 10.13 7.06 -36.79
C PRO A 20 10.92 8.25 -37.37
N VAL A 21 12.21 8.41 -37.05
CA VAL A 21 13.00 9.60 -37.42
C VAL A 21 13.96 9.29 -38.57
N LEU A 22 13.91 10.10 -39.63
CA LEU A 22 14.86 10.10 -40.74
C LEU A 22 15.80 11.30 -40.64
N ARG A 23 17.11 11.08 -40.79
CA ARG A 23 18.14 12.13 -40.84
C ARG A 23 19.06 11.93 -42.06
N ARG A 24 19.41 13.02 -42.71
CA ARG A 24 20.23 13.05 -43.94
C ARG A 24 21.21 14.22 -43.90
N ARG A 25 22.27 14.14 -44.71
CA ARG A 25 23.26 15.22 -44.89
C ARG A 25 23.90 15.59 -43.54
N ASP A 26 23.94 16.88 -43.23
CA ASP A 26 24.51 17.46 -42.01
C ASP A 26 23.69 17.16 -40.73
N GLN A 27 22.51 16.55 -40.87
CA GLN A 27 21.69 16.14 -39.73
C GLN A 27 22.05 14.74 -39.20
N VAL A 28 22.94 14.00 -39.88
CA VAL A 28 23.44 12.69 -39.44
C VAL A 28 24.31 12.86 -38.20
N GLN A 29 24.02 12.09 -37.15
CA GLN A 29 24.80 12.15 -35.90
C GLN A 29 26.07 11.32 -36.00
N ALA A 30 27.15 11.85 -35.42
CA ALA A 30 28.49 11.24 -35.45
C ALA A 30 28.64 10.02 -34.52
N SER A 31 27.85 9.94 -33.44
CA SER A 31 27.80 8.78 -32.53
C SER A 31 26.44 8.10 -32.57
N THR A 32 26.38 6.83 -32.18
CA THR A 32 25.11 6.12 -32.04
C THR A 32 24.35 6.62 -30.81
N THR A 33 23.03 6.41 -30.78
CA THR A 33 22.22 6.74 -29.60
C THR A 33 22.64 5.93 -28.37
N ASP A 34 22.91 4.64 -28.56
CA ASP A 34 23.35 3.75 -27.46
C ASP A 34 24.69 4.16 -26.89
N GLN A 35 25.65 4.57 -27.73
CA GLN A 35 26.95 5.03 -27.25
C GLN A 35 26.79 6.22 -26.28
N ARG A 36 25.94 7.20 -26.61
CA ARG A 36 25.68 8.33 -25.71
C ARG A 36 24.93 7.93 -24.45
N LEU A 37 23.97 7.00 -24.54
CA LEU A 37 23.21 6.51 -23.38
C LEU A 37 24.09 5.73 -22.40
N LEU A 38 25.02 4.93 -22.91
CA LEU A 38 25.78 3.95 -22.12
C LEU A 38 27.14 4.48 -21.64
N ASP A 39 27.81 5.35 -22.41
CA ASP A 39 29.16 5.83 -22.06
C ASP A 39 29.15 7.17 -21.29
N GLU A 40 28.14 8.03 -21.49
CA GLU A 40 28.11 9.36 -20.90
C GLU A 40 27.56 9.32 -19.46
N ARG A 41 28.31 9.92 -18.52
CA ARG A 41 27.86 10.21 -17.16
C ARG A 41 27.70 11.72 -16.98
N ALA A 42 26.51 12.21 -17.31
CA ALA A 42 26.14 13.61 -17.06
C ALA A 42 25.87 13.87 -15.57
N PRO A 43 25.81 15.14 -15.12
CA PRO A 43 25.39 15.48 -13.76
C PRO A 43 24.04 14.86 -13.39
N SER A 44 23.91 14.37 -12.15
CA SER A 44 22.75 13.59 -11.69
C SER A 44 21.66 14.42 -11.00
N ASP A 45 21.73 15.76 -11.01
CA ASP A 45 20.81 16.62 -10.24
C ASP A 45 19.33 16.35 -10.53
N TRP A 46 19.01 15.96 -11.78
CA TRP A 46 17.66 15.61 -12.22
C TRP A 46 17.01 14.53 -11.34
N VAL A 47 17.78 13.60 -10.74
CA VAL A 47 17.24 12.54 -9.87
C VAL A 47 16.61 13.04 -8.57
N HIS A 48 16.89 14.29 -8.20
CA HIS A 48 16.39 14.96 -6.98
C HIS A 48 15.30 15.99 -7.28
N THR A 49 14.88 16.12 -8.54
CA THR A 49 13.84 17.07 -8.98
C THR A 49 12.45 16.43 -9.00
N ASP A 50 11.41 17.24 -8.87
CA ASP A 50 10.02 16.76 -8.88
C ASP A 50 9.60 16.06 -10.19
N PRO A 51 10.02 16.48 -11.39
CA PRO A 51 9.75 15.73 -12.61
C PRO A 51 10.21 14.27 -12.55
N TRP A 52 11.39 14.02 -11.97
CA TRP A 52 11.86 12.65 -11.77
C TRP A 52 11.10 11.92 -10.66
N ARG A 53 10.71 12.62 -9.59
CA ARG A 53 9.85 12.04 -8.53
C ARG A 53 8.50 11.59 -9.09
N VAL A 54 7.88 12.34 -10.00
CA VAL A 54 6.64 11.92 -10.67
C VAL A 54 6.80 10.57 -11.36
N LEU A 55 7.92 10.36 -12.07
CA LEU A 55 8.19 9.07 -12.74
C LEU A 55 8.43 7.94 -11.74
N ARG A 56 9.09 8.20 -10.60
CA ARG A 56 9.23 7.21 -9.52
C ARG A 56 7.89 6.85 -8.88
N ILE A 57 7.06 7.85 -8.59
CA ILE A 57 5.71 7.66 -8.03
C ILE A 57 4.85 6.83 -9.01
N GLN A 58 4.89 7.16 -10.30
CA GLN A 58 4.20 6.39 -11.33
C GLN A 58 4.69 4.94 -11.37
N SER A 59 6.00 4.71 -11.27
CA SER A 59 6.59 3.37 -11.24
C SER A 59 6.07 2.55 -10.05
N GLU A 60 5.99 3.17 -8.87
CA GLU A 60 5.47 2.51 -7.66
C GLU A 60 3.98 2.16 -7.76
N PHE A 61 3.17 2.97 -8.47
CA PHE A 61 1.80 2.60 -8.82
C PHE A 61 1.74 1.41 -9.81
N ILE A 62 2.61 1.38 -10.81
CA ILE A 62 2.68 0.27 -11.79
C ILE A 62 3.03 -1.04 -11.06
N GLU A 63 4.04 -1.02 -10.20
CA GLU A 63 4.49 -2.16 -9.41
C GLU A 63 3.39 -2.65 -8.45
N GLY A 64 2.76 -1.73 -7.72
CA GLY A 64 1.65 -2.06 -6.82
C GLY A 64 0.45 -2.64 -7.55
N PHE A 65 0.02 -2.01 -8.65
CA PHE A 65 -1.12 -2.51 -9.41
C PHE A 65 -0.85 -3.83 -10.12
N GLY A 66 0.36 -4.03 -10.65
CA GLY A 66 0.75 -5.27 -11.30
C GLY A 66 0.81 -6.44 -10.32
N THR A 67 1.41 -6.24 -9.15
CA THR A 67 1.59 -7.31 -8.15
C THR A 67 0.27 -7.73 -7.51
N LEU A 68 -0.64 -6.79 -7.26
CA LEU A 68 -1.93 -7.04 -6.61
C LEU A 68 -3.07 -7.31 -7.62
N ALA A 69 -2.78 -7.42 -8.92
CA ALA A 69 -3.79 -7.47 -9.98
C ALA A 69 -4.78 -8.65 -9.85
N GLU A 70 -4.30 -9.80 -9.39
CA GLU A 70 -5.06 -11.04 -9.28
C GLU A 70 -5.46 -11.37 -7.83
N LEU A 71 -5.31 -10.40 -6.92
CA LEU A 71 -5.68 -10.60 -5.52
C LEU A 71 -7.19 -10.89 -5.43
N PRO A 72 -7.62 -11.96 -4.74
CA PRO A 72 -9.03 -12.19 -4.49
C PRO A 72 -9.58 -11.12 -3.54
N ALA A 73 -10.88 -11.24 -3.24
CA ALA A 73 -11.52 -10.36 -2.28
C ALA A 73 -10.76 -10.38 -0.93
N ALA A 74 -10.48 -9.20 -0.38
CA ALA A 74 -9.61 -9.02 0.77
C ALA A 74 -10.17 -8.01 1.78
N ILE A 75 -9.71 -8.15 3.02
CA ILE A 75 -9.94 -7.20 4.11
C ILE A 75 -8.59 -6.65 4.55
N SER A 76 -8.50 -5.32 4.68
CA SER A 76 -7.31 -4.70 5.27
C SER A 76 -7.46 -4.64 6.78
N VAL A 77 -6.45 -5.11 7.49
CA VAL A 77 -6.39 -5.13 8.96
C VAL A 77 -5.31 -4.17 9.44
N PHE A 78 -5.70 -3.28 10.34
CA PHE A 78 -4.82 -2.29 10.96
C PHE A 78 -4.75 -2.48 12.47
N GLY A 79 -3.65 -2.06 13.07
CA GLY A 79 -3.46 -2.06 14.51
C GLY A 79 -2.07 -1.61 14.90
N SER A 80 -1.77 -1.62 16.20
CA SER A 80 -0.48 -1.17 16.72
C SER A 80 0.69 -2.04 16.26
N ALA A 81 1.74 -1.39 15.74
CA ALA A 81 3.06 -2.03 15.53
C ALA A 81 3.75 -2.41 16.86
N ARG A 82 3.21 -1.99 18.00
CA ARG A 82 3.81 -2.16 19.33
C ARG A 82 3.10 -3.21 20.18
N THR A 83 2.06 -3.85 19.67
CA THR A 83 1.36 -4.92 20.39
C THR A 83 2.34 -6.07 20.69
N PRO A 84 2.56 -6.46 21.95
CA PRO A 84 3.48 -7.55 22.27
C PRO A 84 2.98 -8.89 21.75
N VAL A 85 3.87 -9.68 21.17
CA VAL A 85 3.59 -11.08 20.78
C VAL A 85 3.14 -11.88 21.99
N GLY A 86 2.05 -12.65 21.84
CA GLY A 86 1.44 -13.45 22.92
C GLY A 86 0.59 -12.66 23.92
N SER A 87 0.43 -11.35 23.74
CA SER A 87 -0.56 -10.56 24.50
C SER A 87 -1.99 -10.93 24.09
N PRO A 88 -3.01 -10.69 24.94
CA PRO A 88 -4.40 -10.94 24.57
C PRO A 88 -4.83 -10.24 23.27
N GLU A 89 -4.37 -9.00 23.04
CA GLU A 89 -4.63 -8.26 21.79
C GLU A 89 -3.96 -8.91 20.57
N TYR A 90 -2.75 -9.45 20.73
CA TYR A 90 -2.07 -10.18 19.66
C TYR A 90 -2.82 -11.45 19.30
N GLU A 91 -3.23 -12.25 20.30
CA GLU A 91 -3.98 -13.49 20.07
C GLU A 91 -5.36 -13.24 19.45
N VAL A 92 -5.98 -12.10 19.75
CA VAL A 92 -7.17 -11.62 19.02
C VAL A 92 -6.82 -11.39 17.54
N GLY A 93 -5.72 -10.70 17.23
CA GLY A 93 -5.29 -10.47 15.85
C GLY A 93 -5.04 -11.76 15.08
N VAL A 94 -4.43 -12.77 15.72
CA VAL A 94 -4.21 -14.11 15.12
C VAL A 94 -5.55 -14.78 14.83
N ARG A 95 -6.47 -14.83 15.79
CA ARG A 95 -7.80 -15.41 15.59
C ARG A 95 -8.58 -14.70 14.48
N LEU A 96 -8.52 -13.37 14.46
CA LEU A 96 -9.17 -12.55 13.42
C LEU A 96 -8.61 -12.87 12.02
N GLY A 97 -7.28 -12.96 11.88
CA GLY A 97 -6.66 -13.31 10.61
C GLY A 97 -7.11 -14.67 10.07
N GLY A 98 -7.18 -15.68 10.95
CA GLY A 98 -7.67 -17.01 10.60
C GLY A 98 -9.16 -17.01 10.23
N ALA A 99 -10.00 -16.36 11.04
CA ALA A 99 -11.45 -16.29 10.79
C ALA A 99 -11.81 -15.55 9.49
N LEU A 100 -11.04 -14.51 9.12
CA LEU A 100 -11.19 -13.85 7.83
C LEU A 100 -10.90 -14.79 6.66
N VAL A 101 -9.84 -15.60 6.77
CA VAL A 101 -9.49 -16.61 5.76
C VAL A 101 -10.56 -17.70 5.67
N ASP A 102 -11.08 -18.18 6.80
CA ASP A 102 -12.18 -19.16 6.82
C ASP A 102 -13.45 -18.62 6.15
N ALA A 103 -13.69 -17.31 6.23
CA ALA A 103 -14.74 -16.60 5.50
C ALA A 103 -14.39 -16.28 4.03
N GLY A 104 -13.24 -16.74 3.54
CA GLY A 104 -12.81 -16.64 2.14
C GLY A 104 -12.18 -15.31 1.76
N TRP A 105 -11.69 -14.54 2.73
CA TRP A 105 -10.99 -13.27 2.50
C TRP A 105 -9.47 -13.45 2.49
N ALA A 106 -8.79 -12.78 1.57
CA ALA A 106 -7.38 -12.46 1.74
C ALA A 106 -7.22 -11.41 2.86
N VAL A 107 -6.07 -11.39 3.52
CA VAL A 107 -5.77 -10.44 4.60
C VAL A 107 -4.64 -9.52 4.16
N ILE A 108 -4.90 -8.21 4.16
CA ILE A 108 -3.91 -7.18 3.84
C ILE A 108 -3.53 -6.44 5.12
N THR A 109 -2.24 -6.24 5.37
CA THR A 109 -1.76 -5.44 6.50
C THR A 109 -0.65 -4.48 6.04
N GLY A 110 -0.14 -3.64 6.95
CA GLY A 110 1.09 -2.87 6.72
C GLY A 110 2.38 -3.69 6.72
N GLY A 111 2.31 -5.02 6.93
CA GLY A 111 3.45 -5.92 6.93
C GLY A 111 4.41 -5.77 8.11
N GLY A 112 4.15 -4.85 9.04
CA GLY A 112 4.99 -4.63 10.22
C GLY A 112 4.78 -5.64 11.36
N PRO A 113 5.41 -5.41 12.52
CA PRO A 113 5.26 -6.23 13.73
C PRO A 113 3.91 -5.97 14.44
N GLY A 114 3.72 -6.60 15.59
CA GLY A 114 2.58 -6.37 16.48
C GLY A 114 1.26 -6.87 15.89
N ALA A 115 0.21 -6.04 15.95
CA ALA A 115 -1.12 -6.43 15.49
C ALA A 115 -1.17 -6.76 13.98
N MET A 116 -0.31 -6.14 13.18
CA MET A 116 -0.18 -6.47 11.75
C MET A 116 0.38 -7.88 11.56
N GLU A 117 1.47 -8.19 12.25
CA GLU A 117 2.04 -9.55 12.28
C GLU A 117 1.02 -10.58 12.77
N ALA A 118 0.26 -10.27 13.83
CA ALA A 118 -0.78 -11.15 14.34
C ALA A 118 -1.81 -11.53 13.27
N ALA A 119 -2.34 -10.53 12.55
CA ALA A 119 -3.31 -10.77 11.48
C ALA A 119 -2.70 -11.56 10.30
N ASN A 120 -1.46 -11.23 9.90
CA ASN A 120 -0.75 -12.00 8.86
C ASN A 120 -0.51 -13.45 9.29
N LYS A 121 -0.10 -13.66 10.54
CA LYS A 121 0.13 -14.97 11.13
C LYS A 121 -1.15 -15.82 11.07
N GLY A 122 -2.26 -15.28 11.55
CA GLY A 122 -3.55 -15.97 11.50
C GLY A 122 -3.95 -16.38 10.09
N ALA A 123 -3.78 -15.46 9.13
CA ALA A 123 -4.12 -15.73 7.73
C ALA A 123 -3.22 -16.81 7.11
N SER A 124 -1.91 -16.72 7.36
CA SER A 124 -0.91 -17.67 6.85
C SER A 124 -1.09 -19.07 7.45
N GLU A 125 -1.33 -19.17 8.77
CA GLU A 125 -1.56 -20.45 9.47
C GLU A 125 -2.87 -21.12 9.04
N ALA A 126 -3.89 -20.35 8.63
CA ALA A 126 -5.12 -20.86 8.05
C ALA A 126 -4.99 -21.26 6.56
N GLY A 127 -3.82 -21.07 5.94
CA GLY A 127 -3.57 -21.40 4.53
C GLY A 127 -4.20 -20.43 3.53
N GLY A 128 -4.57 -19.22 3.98
CA GLY A 128 -5.07 -18.15 3.12
C GLY A 128 -3.97 -17.30 2.52
N ILE A 129 -4.35 -16.23 1.80
CA ILE A 129 -3.40 -15.28 1.22
C ILE A 129 -3.12 -14.16 2.22
N SER A 130 -1.87 -14.06 2.67
CA SER A 130 -1.39 -13.01 3.59
C SER A 130 -0.56 -11.96 2.84
N VAL A 131 -1.04 -10.71 2.83
CA VAL A 131 -0.39 -9.59 2.12
C VAL A 131 0.19 -8.60 3.13
N GLY A 132 1.41 -8.11 2.85
CA GLY A 132 2.09 -7.08 3.63
C GLY A 132 2.52 -5.91 2.75
N LEU A 133 1.92 -4.74 2.98
CA LEU A 133 2.24 -3.50 2.29
C LEU A 133 3.12 -2.62 3.21
N GLY A 134 4.41 -2.91 3.20
CA GLY A 134 5.42 -2.19 3.98
C GLY A 134 5.62 -0.74 3.51
N ILE A 135 6.26 0.07 4.35
CA ILE A 135 6.66 1.44 4.02
C ILE A 135 8.09 1.67 4.53
N GLU A 136 8.90 2.38 3.73
CA GLU A 136 10.25 2.78 4.14
C GLU A 136 10.19 3.72 5.35
N LEU A 137 10.75 3.27 6.47
CA LEU A 137 10.88 4.03 7.71
C LEU A 137 12.34 3.99 8.21
N PRO A 138 12.80 5.01 8.96
CA PRO A 138 14.18 5.07 9.42
C PRO A 138 14.51 4.07 10.55
N PHE A 139 13.52 3.39 11.13
CA PHE A 139 13.70 2.52 12.31
C PHE A 139 12.98 1.16 12.23
N GLU A 140 11.96 1.03 11.39
CA GLU A 140 11.18 -0.20 11.27
C GLU A 140 11.72 -0.98 10.06
N GLN A 141 12.29 -2.16 10.30
CA GLN A 141 12.95 -2.94 9.26
C GLN A 141 12.20 -4.21 8.91
N GLY A 142 11.73 -4.24 7.66
CA GLY A 142 11.28 -5.45 6.98
C GLY A 142 9.80 -5.78 7.15
N LEU A 143 9.39 -6.76 6.35
CA LEU A 143 8.07 -7.38 6.47
C LEU A 143 8.16 -8.52 7.49
N ASN A 144 7.10 -8.73 8.25
CA ASN A 144 7.00 -9.83 9.20
C ASN A 144 7.03 -11.20 8.48
N PRO A 145 7.38 -12.30 9.18
CA PRO A 145 7.67 -13.58 8.53
C PRO A 145 6.44 -14.31 7.98
N TYR A 146 5.23 -13.80 8.21
CA TYR A 146 3.96 -14.42 7.78
C TYR A 146 3.36 -13.73 6.55
N VAL A 147 4.11 -12.83 5.89
CA VAL A 147 3.70 -12.19 4.64
C VAL A 147 4.08 -13.08 3.45
N ASP A 148 3.08 -13.47 2.64
CA ASP A 148 3.26 -14.24 1.41
C ASP A 148 3.50 -13.32 0.20
N ILE A 149 2.68 -12.25 0.10
CA ILE A 149 2.79 -11.23 -0.95
C ILE A 149 3.24 -9.92 -0.30
N GLY A 150 4.50 -9.55 -0.52
CA GLY A 150 5.14 -8.39 0.11
C GLY A 150 5.50 -7.29 -0.89
N LEU A 151 5.12 -6.05 -0.58
CA LEU A 151 5.62 -4.85 -1.26
C LEU A 151 6.17 -3.87 -0.21
N ASN A 152 7.27 -3.19 -0.52
CA ASN A 152 7.81 -2.11 0.30
C ASN A 152 7.72 -0.80 -0.47
N PHE A 153 6.78 0.05 -0.05
CA PHE A 153 6.53 1.36 -0.65
C PHE A 153 7.50 2.40 -0.11
N ARG A 154 7.77 3.44 -0.89
CA ARG A 154 8.45 4.65 -0.40
C ARG A 154 7.48 5.79 -0.18
N TYR A 155 6.41 5.84 -0.98
CA TYR A 155 5.46 6.94 -0.96
C TYR A 155 4.19 6.51 -0.21
N PHE A 156 3.96 7.13 0.96
CA PHE A 156 2.81 6.85 1.84
C PHE A 156 1.47 6.84 1.09
N PHE A 157 1.23 7.83 0.23
CA PHE A 157 -0.04 7.96 -0.48
C PHE A 157 -0.26 6.87 -1.55
N VAL A 158 0.81 6.30 -2.12
CA VAL A 158 0.70 5.16 -3.05
C VAL A 158 0.24 3.94 -2.26
N ARG A 159 0.87 3.69 -1.12
CA ARG A 159 0.49 2.60 -0.20
C ARG A 159 -0.95 2.72 0.29
N LYS A 160 -1.36 3.91 0.72
CA LYS A 160 -2.74 4.20 1.17
C LYS A 160 -3.79 3.83 0.12
N MET A 161 -3.52 4.21 -1.15
CA MET A 161 -4.39 3.83 -2.26
C MET A 161 -4.53 2.31 -2.40
N MET A 162 -3.46 1.54 -2.17
CA MET A 162 -3.52 0.08 -2.27
C MET A 162 -4.39 -0.55 -1.19
N PHE A 163 -4.37 -0.04 0.05
CA PHE A 163 -5.23 -0.53 1.13
C PHE A 163 -6.71 -0.40 0.81
N VAL A 164 -7.12 0.71 0.17
CA VAL A 164 -8.52 0.95 -0.17
C VAL A 164 -8.90 0.24 -1.48
N LYS A 165 -8.04 0.28 -2.50
CA LYS A 165 -8.35 -0.28 -3.82
C LYS A 165 -8.55 -1.79 -3.81
N TYR A 166 -7.75 -2.50 -3.03
CA TYR A 166 -7.71 -3.96 -3.05
C TYR A 166 -8.49 -4.61 -1.90
N ALA A 167 -8.97 -3.82 -0.93
CA ALA A 167 -9.85 -4.31 0.12
C ALA A 167 -11.32 -3.99 -0.15
N GLN A 168 -12.22 -4.74 0.49
CA GLN A 168 -13.66 -4.47 0.49
C GLN A 168 -14.14 -3.95 1.84
N GLY A 169 -13.27 -3.87 2.84
CA GLY A 169 -13.57 -3.36 4.17
C GLY A 169 -12.33 -3.36 5.04
N PHE A 170 -12.43 -2.68 6.18
CA PHE A 170 -11.38 -2.57 7.19
C PHE A 170 -11.81 -3.22 8.50
N VAL A 171 -10.86 -3.92 9.13
CA VAL A 171 -10.93 -4.25 10.56
C VAL A 171 -9.77 -3.57 11.27
N VAL A 172 -10.08 -2.86 12.36
CA VAL A 172 -9.15 -1.97 13.05
C VAL A 172 -9.02 -2.42 14.50
N LEU A 173 -7.92 -3.10 14.78
CA LEU A 173 -7.48 -3.48 16.12
C LEU A 173 -6.93 -2.24 16.88
N PRO A 174 -6.81 -2.29 18.22
CA PRO A 174 -6.22 -1.20 19.01
C PRO A 174 -4.88 -0.73 18.45
N GLY A 175 -4.72 0.59 18.28
CA GLY A 175 -3.66 1.13 17.46
C GLY A 175 -3.35 2.61 17.64
N GLY A 176 -2.12 2.99 17.30
CA GLY A 176 -1.64 4.37 17.47
C GLY A 176 -2.05 5.31 16.33
N LEU A 177 -1.25 6.37 16.13
CA LEU A 177 -1.53 7.42 15.14
C LEU A 177 -1.63 6.89 13.70
N GLY A 178 -0.79 5.93 13.31
CA GLY A 178 -0.89 5.32 11.97
C GLY A 178 -2.21 4.58 11.76
N THR A 179 -2.73 3.93 12.81
CA THR A 179 -4.03 3.25 12.77
C THR A 179 -5.18 4.26 12.67
N LEU A 180 -5.10 5.37 13.41
CA LEU A 180 -6.08 6.45 13.33
C LEU A 180 -6.09 7.15 11.96
N ASP A 181 -4.92 7.33 11.34
CA ASP A 181 -4.78 7.90 10.00
C ASP A 181 -5.57 7.08 8.97
N GLU A 182 -5.40 5.76 8.95
CA GLU A 182 -6.13 4.88 8.01
C GLU A 182 -7.63 4.78 8.36
N LEU A 183 -7.98 4.77 9.65
CA LEU A 183 -9.38 4.78 10.10
C LEU A 183 -10.13 6.03 9.60
N PHE A 184 -9.61 7.22 9.87
CA PHE A 184 -10.29 8.46 9.49
C PHE A 184 -10.25 8.72 7.98
N GLU A 185 -9.24 8.20 7.27
CA GLU A 185 -9.24 8.21 5.81
C GLU A 185 -10.41 7.38 5.26
N ALA A 186 -10.59 6.14 5.74
CA ALA A 186 -11.69 5.28 5.31
C ALA A 186 -13.06 5.88 5.66
N LEU A 187 -13.25 6.38 6.88
CA LEU A 187 -14.49 7.04 7.29
C LEU A 187 -14.85 8.22 6.38
N THR A 188 -13.86 9.05 6.05
CA THR A 188 -14.06 10.21 5.16
C THR A 188 -14.41 9.76 3.74
N LEU A 189 -13.76 8.71 3.22
CA LEU A 189 -14.06 8.15 1.90
C LEU A 189 -15.49 7.60 1.81
N VAL A 190 -15.97 6.92 2.85
CA VAL A 190 -17.35 6.42 2.90
C VAL A 190 -18.35 7.56 3.08
N GLN A 191 -18.10 8.48 4.01
CA GLN A 191 -18.95 9.65 4.27
C GLN A 191 -19.16 10.49 3.01
N THR A 192 -18.10 10.67 2.22
CA THR A 192 -18.12 11.44 0.95
C THR A 192 -18.54 10.62 -0.26
N GLN A 193 -18.94 9.36 -0.07
CA GLN A 193 -19.40 8.43 -1.12
C GLN A 193 -18.35 8.18 -2.22
N LYS A 194 -17.06 8.36 -1.90
CA LYS A 194 -15.95 7.96 -2.78
C LYS A 194 -15.79 6.44 -2.81
N VAL A 195 -16.21 5.78 -1.74
CA VAL A 195 -16.42 4.34 -1.66
C VAL A 195 -17.80 4.09 -1.04
N THR A 196 -18.57 3.14 -1.56
CA THR A 196 -20.01 3.02 -1.24
C THR A 196 -20.40 1.75 -0.48
N ARG A 197 -19.55 0.71 -0.49
CA ARG A 197 -19.76 -0.56 0.23
C ARG A 197 -18.45 -0.97 0.87
N PHE A 198 -18.17 -0.40 2.02
CA PHE A 198 -16.88 -0.56 2.70
C PHE A 198 -17.10 -0.62 4.21
N PRO A 199 -17.44 -1.81 4.76
CA PRO A 199 -17.54 -2.00 6.20
C PRO A 199 -16.26 -1.58 6.91
N ILE A 200 -16.43 -0.89 8.04
CA ILE A 200 -15.34 -0.51 8.94
C ILE A 200 -15.70 -1.08 10.31
N VAL A 201 -14.89 -1.99 10.83
CA VAL A 201 -15.11 -2.60 12.15
C VAL A 201 -13.95 -2.25 13.07
N LEU A 202 -14.27 -1.69 14.23
CA LEU A 202 -13.33 -1.40 15.30
C LEU A 202 -13.39 -2.52 16.34
N PHE A 203 -12.26 -3.14 16.64
CA PHE A 203 -12.19 -4.19 17.66
C PHE A 203 -11.66 -3.62 18.98
N GLY A 204 -12.34 -3.91 20.10
CA GLY A 204 -11.95 -3.45 21.44
C GLY A 204 -12.82 -2.28 21.91
N THR A 205 -14.01 -2.56 22.44
CA THR A 205 -14.98 -1.53 22.85
C THR A 205 -14.42 -0.59 23.92
N GLU A 206 -13.68 -1.11 24.89
CA GLU A 206 -13.03 -0.32 25.94
C GLU A 206 -11.99 0.65 25.36
N TYR A 207 -11.19 0.19 24.38
CA TYR A 207 -10.14 0.98 23.76
C TYR A 207 -10.73 2.16 22.95
N TRP A 208 -11.76 1.88 22.14
CA TRP A 208 -12.35 2.87 21.24
C TRP A 208 -13.39 3.79 21.91
N GLY A 209 -13.91 3.42 23.09
CA GLY A 209 -14.98 4.13 23.76
C GLY A 209 -14.71 5.63 23.95
N GLY A 210 -13.52 5.99 24.45
CA GLY A 210 -13.16 7.40 24.65
C GLY A 210 -13.10 8.23 23.37
N LEU A 211 -12.70 7.62 22.24
CA LEU A 211 -12.71 8.30 20.94
C LEU A 211 -14.15 8.53 20.47
N ILE A 212 -15.00 7.52 20.59
CA ILE A 212 -16.41 7.58 20.17
C ILE A 212 -17.19 8.59 21.02
N ASP A 213 -16.91 8.65 22.32
CA ASP A 213 -17.46 9.66 23.21
C ASP A 213 -17.09 11.07 22.75
N TRP A 214 -15.83 11.29 22.34
CA TRP A 214 -15.42 12.59 21.81
C TRP A 214 -16.08 12.91 20.45
N LEU A 215 -16.16 11.93 19.54
CA LEU A 215 -16.87 12.08 18.26
C LEU A 215 -18.33 12.48 18.47
N THR A 216 -18.99 11.88 19.45
CA THR A 216 -20.39 12.15 19.79
C THR A 216 -20.54 13.51 20.48
N ASN A 217 -19.85 13.69 21.60
CA ASN A 217 -20.07 14.82 22.51
C ASN A 217 -19.42 16.12 22.05
N THR A 218 -18.49 16.06 21.09
CA THR A 218 -17.80 17.25 20.56
C THR A 218 -18.04 17.42 19.08
N LEU A 219 -17.67 16.44 18.26
CA LEU A 219 -17.67 16.59 16.81
C LEU A 219 -19.11 16.72 16.29
N ILE A 220 -20.00 15.79 16.68
CA ILE A 220 -21.41 15.78 16.28
C ILE A 220 -22.20 16.85 17.03
N ALA A 221 -22.04 16.92 18.36
CA ALA A 221 -22.75 17.92 19.18
C ALA A 221 -22.51 19.37 18.73
N GLN A 222 -21.35 19.66 18.12
CA GLN A 222 -21.04 20.99 17.59
C GLN A 222 -21.25 21.11 16.06
N GLY A 223 -21.90 20.15 15.42
CA GLY A 223 -22.28 20.21 14.00
C GLY A 223 -21.13 20.06 13.01
N LYS A 224 -20.05 19.37 13.37
CA LYS A 224 -18.92 19.07 12.47
C LYS A 224 -19.10 17.75 11.70
N ALA A 225 -20.02 16.90 12.16
CA ALA A 225 -20.54 15.71 11.47
C ALA A 225 -22.00 15.49 11.89
N ALA A 226 -22.66 14.49 11.30
CA ALA A 226 -24.02 14.09 11.63
C ALA A 226 -24.05 12.79 12.44
N GLU A 227 -25.12 12.57 13.23
CA GLU A 227 -25.31 11.32 14.00
C GLU A 227 -25.23 10.06 13.13
N LYS A 228 -25.76 10.13 11.89
CA LYS A 228 -25.68 9.03 10.92
C LYS A 228 -24.24 8.66 10.52
N ASP A 229 -23.27 9.55 10.72
CA ASP A 229 -21.87 9.27 10.39
C ASP A 229 -21.24 8.30 11.40
N LEU A 230 -21.84 8.11 12.57
CA LEU A 230 -21.47 7.01 13.50
C LEU A 230 -21.92 5.64 13.00
N LEU A 231 -22.86 5.58 12.06
CA LEU A 231 -23.29 4.31 11.44
C LEU A 231 -22.30 3.81 10.38
N LEU A 232 -21.23 4.56 10.12
CA LEU A 232 -20.20 4.20 9.15
C LEU A 232 -19.23 3.14 9.68
N PHE A 233 -19.24 2.87 10.99
CA PHE A 233 -18.42 1.85 11.60
C PHE A 233 -19.19 1.10 12.67
N HIS A 234 -18.73 -0.12 12.96
CA HIS A 234 -19.21 -0.94 14.07
C HIS A 234 -18.10 -1.14 15.09
N VAL A 235 -18.45 -1.42 16.33
CA VAL A 235 -17.50 -1.68 17.41
C VAL A 235 -17.87 -2.99 18.08
N THR A 236 -16.92 -3.89 18.27
CA THR A 236 -17.15 -5.20 18.86
C THR A 236 -15.93 -5.72 19.62
N ASP A 237 -16.17 -6.69 20.51
CA ASP A 237 -15.14 -7.50 21.18
C ASP A 237 -15.19 -8.97 20.72
N ASP A 238 -16.04 -9.30 19.75
CA ASP A 238 -16.20 -10.65 19.21
C ASP A 238 -15.63 -10.73 17.79
N VAL A 239 -14.71 -11.69 17.59
CA VAL A 239 -14.06 -11.93 16.30
C VAL A 239 -15.08 -12.41 15.26
N GLU A 240 -16.02 -13.26 15.66
CA GLU A 240 -17.02 -13.81 14.74
C GLU A 240 -18.01 -12.73 14.30
N GLU A 241 -18.40 -11.83 15.22
CA GLU A 241 -19.21 -10.66 14.88
C GLU A 241 -18.46 -9.74 13.91
N ALA A 242 -17.17 -9.47 14.16
CA ALA A 242 -16.37 -8.64 13.26
C ALA A 242 -16.33 -9.21 11.84
N VAL A 243 -16.11 -10.52 11.69
CA VAL A 243 -16.09 -11.22 10.40
C VAL A 243 -17.46 -11.23 9.73
N ALA A 244 -18.53 -11.42 10.50
CA ALA A 244 -19.90 -11.38 9.98
C ALA A 244 -20.28 -9.99 9.45
N LEU A 245 -19.90 -8.93 10.16
CA LEU A 245 -20.15 -7.54 9.77
C LEU A 245 -19.44 -7.20 8.46
N VAL A 246 -18.14 -7.52 8.33
CA VAL A 246 -17.42 -7.27 7.07
C VAL A 246 -17.94 -8.10 5.92
N SER A 247 -18.37 -9.34 6.16
CA SER A 247 -18.85 -10.22 5.09
C SER A 247 -20.20 -9.76 4.53
N LYS A 248 -21.17 -9.51 5.42
CA LYS A 248 -22.54 -9.10 5.06
C LYS A 248 -22.56 -7.79 4.26
N GLU A 249 -21.76 -6.81 4.68
CA GLU A 249 -21.76 -5.48 4.07
C GLU A 249 -20.92 -5.40 2.79
N ALA A 250 -19.89 -6.25 2.66
CA ALA A 250 -19.15 -6.42 1.42
C ALA A 250 -19.91 -7.24 0.36
N GLY A 251 -21.07 -7.81 0.71
CA GLY A 251 -21.95 -8.52 -0.21
C GLY A 251 -21.63 -10.01 -0.39
N ARG A 252 -21.09 -10.65 0.65
CA ARG A 252 -20.92 -12.10 0.75
C ARG A 252 -21.84 -12.70 1.81
#